data_AF-A0A8J6E495-F1
#
_entry.id   AF-A0A8J6E495-F1
#
_cell.length_a   1.000
_cell.length_b   1.000
_cell.length_c   1.000
_cell.angle_alpha   90.00
_cell.angle_beta   90.00
_cell.angle_gamma   90.00
#
_symmetry.space_group_name_H-M   'P 1'
#
loop_
_entity.id
_entity.type
_entity.pdbx_description
1 polymer ?
#
loop_
_entity_poly.entity_id
_entity_poly.type
_entity_poly.pdbx_seq_one_letter_code
_entity_poly.pdbx_strand_id
1 'polypeptide(L)'
;MVLSNPEFLAEGTAIKDLKNPDRVLIGGDDTPEGQKAVRALCAVYEHWVPSEKIITTNTWSSELSKLAANAFLAQRISSINSISALCEATGADVEEVARAIGMDQRIGNKFLKASVGFGGSCFQKDVLNLVYLCEVLNLHEVAKYWQQVCIPSGLVSSL
;
A
#
# COMPACT_ATOMS: atom_id res chain seq x y z
N MET A 1 -12.34 -18.99 -16.03
CA MET A 1 -11.15 -18.11 -16.04
C MET A 1 -11.48 -16.90 -15.20
N VAL A 2 -10.53 -16.49 -14.34
CA VAL A 2 -10.71 -15.41 -13.37
C VAL A 2 -9.66 -14.35 -13.64
N LEU A 3 -10.05 -13.07 -13.55
CA LEU A 3 -9.14 -11.94 -13.60
C LEU A 3 -9.08 -11.28 -12.22
N SER A 4 -7.93 -10.72 -11.88
CA SER A 4 -7.76 -9.86 -10.70
C SER A 4 -7.58 -8.41 -11.14
N ASN A 5 -8.45 -7.52 -10.71
CA ASN A 5 -8.39 -6.09 -11.03
C ASN A 5 -8.55 -5.25 -9.76
N PRO A 6 -7.48 -5.09 -8.97
CA PRO A 6 -7.56 -4.41 -7.67
C PRO A 6 -7.88 -2.93 -7.81
N GLU A 7 -8.70 -2.42 -6.89
CA GLU A 7 -9.04 -1.00 -6.82
C GLU A 7 -8.01 -0.21 -5.99
N PHE A 8 -7.59 0.96 -6.48
CA PHE A 8 -6.66 1.87 -5.80
C PHE A 8 -7.31 3.21 -5.48
N LEU A 9 -8.50 3.16 -4.89
CA LEU A 9 -9.31 4.34 -4.55
C LEU A 9 -9.04 4.78 -3.12
N ALA A 10 -9.06 6.09 -2.89
CA ALA A 10 -9.10 6.67 -1.54
C ALA A 10 -10.47 7.30 -1.25
N GLU A 11 -10.92 7.19 0.00
CA GLU A 11 -12.14 7.81 0.47
C GLU A 11 -12.04 9.34 0.32
N GLY A 12 -13.08 9.96 -0.25
CA GLY A 12 -13.08 11.40 -0.56
C GLY A 12 -12.48 11.79 -1.92
N THR A 13 -11.73 10.92 -2.60
CA THR A 13 -11.19 11.17 -3.95
C THR A 13 -11.60 10.15 -5.01
N ALA A 14 -12.43 9.16 -4.67
CA ALA A 14 -12.80 8.04 -5.52
C ALA A 14 -13.15 8.39 -6.99
N ILE A 15 -13.96 9.44 -7.24
CA ILE A 15 -14.32 9.84 -8.61
C ILE A 15 -13.10 10.36 -9.40
N LYS A 16 -12.22 11.12 -8.74
CA LYS A 16 -11.00 11.63 -9.35
C LYS A 16 -10.05 10.47 -9.64
N ASP A 17 -9.91 9.54 -8.71
CA ASP A 17 -9.02 8.38 -8.81
C ASP A 17 -9.50 7.41 -9.90
N LEU A 18 -10.81 7.26 -10.11
CA LEU A 18 -11.39 6.48 -11.20
C LEU A 18 -11.16 7.11 -12.58
N LYS A 19 -11.28 8.44 -12.67
CA LYS A 19 -11.15 9.18 -13.94
C LYS A 19 -9.70 9.39 -14.37
N ASN A 20 -8.78 9.54 -13.41
CA ASN A 20 -7.36 9.73 -13.67
C ASN A 20 -6.53 8.92 -12.67
N PRO A 21 -6.51 7.58 -12.81
CA PRO A 21 -5.74 6.73 -11.92
C PRO A 21 -4.24 6.98 -12.12
N ASP A 22 -3.46 6.73 -11.08
CA ASP A 22 -2.00 6.64 -11.20
C ASP A 22 -1.61 5.45 -12.09
N ARG A 23 -2.32 4.32 -11.91
CA ARG A 23 -2.21 3.08 -12.69
C ARG A 23 -3.48 2.24 -12.56
N VAL A 24 -3.74 1.43 -13.57
CA VAL A 24 -4.70 0.30 -13.55
C VAL A 24 -3.88 -0.99 -13.53
N LEU A 25 -4.26 -1.96 -12.70
CA LEU A 25 -3.55 -3.24 -12.58
C LEU A 25 -4.49 -4.39 -12.93
N ILE A 26 -4.13 -5.20 -13.93
CA ILE A 26 -4.94 -6.32 -14.38
C ILE A 26 -4.08 -7.61 -14.33
N GLY A 27 -4.52 -8.56 -13.53
CA GLY A 27 -3.96 -9.90 -13.41
C GLY A 27 -4.80 -10.92 -14.18
N GLY A 28 -4.15 -11.81 -14.92
CA GLY A 28 -4.80 -12.96 -15.53
C GLY A 28 -3.82 -14.11 -15.78
N ASP A 29 -4.34 -15.29 -16.05
CA ASP A 29 -3.51 -16.48 -16.26
C ASP A 29 -2.68 -16.38 -17.56
N ASP A 30 -1.48 -16.96 -17.55
CA ASP A 30 -0.60 -17.03 -18.72
C ASP A 30 -1.02 -18.14 -19.69
N THR A 31 -2.26 -18.03 -20.18
CA THR A 31 -2.89 -18.95 -21.14
C THR A 31 -3.46 -18.13 -22.31
N PRO A 32 -3.64 -18.71 -23.51
CA PRO A 32 -4.22 -17.99 -24.65
C PRO A 32 -5.58 -17.35 -24.33
N GLU A 33 -6.43 -18.07 -23.59
CA GLU A 33 -7.72 -17.60 -23.14
C GLU A 33 -7.56 -16.52 -22.07
N GLY A 34 -6.67 -16.74 -21.08
CA GLY A 34 -6.31 -15.76 -20.03
C GLY A 34 -5.92 -14.40 -20.61
N GLN A 35 -4.98 -14.42 -21.54
CA GLN A 35 -4.50 -13.23 -22.23
C GLN A 35 -5.58 -12.57 -23.10
N LYS A 36 -6.53 -13.35 -23.66
CA LYS A 36 -7.67 -12.79 -24.37
C LYS A 36 -8.61 -12.01 -23.43
N ALA A 37 -8.86 -12.52 -22.23
CA ALA A 37 -9.69 -11.82 -21.25
C ALA A 37 -8.99 -10.58 -20.69
N VAL A 38 -7.69 -10.65 -20.40
CA VAL A 38 -6.87 -9.47 -20.01
C VAL A 38 -7.00 -8.37 -21.07
N ARG A 39 -6.78 -8.69 -22.35
CA ARG A 39 -6.92 -7.72 -23.45
C ARG A 39 -8.32 -7.12 -23.55
N ALA A 40 -9.36 -7.93 -23.34
CA ALA A 40 -10.73 -7.43 -23.36
C ALA A 40 -10.99 -6.41 -22.25
N LEU A 41 -10.45 -6.64 -21.04
CA LEU A 41 -10.56 -5.68 -19.94
C LEU A 41 -9.69 -4.44 -20.15
N CYS A 42 -8.48 -4.59 -20.70
CA CYS A 42 -7.65 -3.43 -21.11
C CYS A 42 -8.42 -2.52 -22.07
N ALA A 43 -9.06 -3.09 -23.09
CA ALA A 43 -9.83 -2.32 -24.07
C ALA A 43 -10.96 -1.50 -23.42
N VAL A 44 -11.54 -1.95 -22.31
CA VAL A 44 -12.51 -1.15 -21.54
C VAL A 44 -11.82 0.08 -20.94
N TYR A 45 -10.71 -0.10 -20.22
CA TYR A 45 -9.98 0.99 -19.58
C TYR A 45 -9.38 2.00 -20.56
N GLU A 46 -8.94 1.53 -21.74
CA GLU A 46 -8.33 2.37 -22.79
C GLU A 46 -9.27 3.45 -23.34
N HIS A 47 -10.57 3.39 -23.04
CA HIS A 47 -11.51 4.46 -23.37
C HIS A 47 -11.21 5.78 -22.62
N TRP A 48 -10.56 5.74 -21.46
CA TRP A 48 -10.23 6.94 -20.68
C TRP A 48 -8.90 6.89 -19.93
N VAL A 49 -8.24 5.73 -19.86
CA VAL A 49 -6.93 5.56 -19.23
C VAL A 49 -5.88 5.33 -20.33
N PRO A 50 -4.80 6.13 -20.38
CA PRO A 50 -3.69 5.88 -21.30
C PRO A 50 -3.08 4.49 -21.10
N SER A 51 -2.77 3.78 -22.20
CA SER A 51 -2.27 2.40 -22.15
C SER A 51 -0.98 2.25 -21.32
N GLU A 52 -0.12 3.28 -21.25
CA GLU A 52 1.09 3.29 -20.43
C GLU A 52 0.82 3.25 -18.92
N LYS A 53 -0.41 3.58 -18.50
CA LYS A 53 -0.87 3.47 -17.10
C LYS A 53 -1.54 2.12 -16.82
N ILE A 54 -1.74 1.25 -17.82
CA ILE A 54 -2.34 -0.06 -17.66
C ILE A 54 -1.24 -1.11 -17.53
N ILE A 55 -1.10 -1.67 -16.34
CA ILE A 55 -0.13 -2.71 -16.03
C ILE A 55 -0.84 -4.06 -16.08
N THR A 56 -0.32 -4.97 -16.90
CA THR A 56 -0.81 -6.35 -16.98
C THR A 56 0.18 -7.30 -16.32
N THR A 57 -0.31 -8.30 -15.60
CA THR A 57 0.50 -9.28 -14.88
C THR A 57 -0.26 -10.60 -14.70
N ASN A 58 0.31 -11.54 -13.94
CA ASN A 58 -0.42 -12.73 -13.52
C ASN A 58 -1.37 -12.42 -12.34
N THR A 59 -2.35 -13.30 -12.12
CA THR A 59 -3.39 -13.15 -11.09
C THR A 59 -2.79 -12.93 -9.68
N TRP A 60 -1.83 -13.76 -9.27
CA TRP A 60 -1.19 -13.69 -7.96
C TRP A 60 -0.39 -12.41 -7.76
N SER A 61 0.37 -11.99 -8.77
CA SER A 61 1.13 -10.73 -8.72
C SER A 61 0.21 -9.52 -8.56
N SER A 62 -0.97 -9.54 -9.20
CA SER A 62 -1.97 -8.48 -9.09
C SER A 62 -2.52 -8.37 -7.66
N GLU A 63 -2.94 -9.49 -7.08
CA GLU A 63 -3.48 -9.54 -5.72
C GLU A 63 -2.44 -9.15 -4.66
N LEU A 64 -1.22 -9.70 -4.77
CA LEU A 64 -0.14 -9.38 -3.84
C LEU A 64 0.27 -7.91 -3.93
N SER A 65 0.29 -7.32 -5.13
CA SER A 65 0.62 -5.91 -5.32
C SER A 65 -0.33 -4.99 -4.56
N LYS A 66 -1.62 -5.37 -4.45
CA LYS A 66 -2.59 -4.60 -3.68
C LYS A 66 -2.30 -4.63 -2.18
N LEU A 67 -2.06 -5.82 -1.63
CA LEU A 67 -1.70 -6.00 -0.22
C LEU A 67 -0.40 -5.26 0.11
N ALA A 68 0.62 -5.45 -0.72
CA ALA A 68 1.92 -4.81 -0.55
C ALA A 68 1.79 -3.28 -0.60
N ALA A 69 1.11 -2.71 -1.60
CA ALA A 69 0.96 -1.25 -1.70
C ALA A 69 0.33 -0.63 -0.44
N ASN A 70 -0.73 -1.26 0.10
CA ASN A 70 -1.37 -0.78 1.32
C ASN A 70 -0.48 -0.97 2.56
N ALA A 71 0.30 -2.06 2.62
CA ALA A 71 1.29 -2.27 3.67
C ALA A 71 2.42 -1.24 3.65
N PHE A 72 2.94 -0.86 2.48
CA PHE A 72 3.95 0.19 2.33
C PHE A 72 3.42 1.57 2.75
N LEU A 73 2.16 1.88 2.42
CA LEU A 73 1.53 3.14 2.88
C LEU A 73 1.38 3.17 4.40
N ALA A 74 0.88 2.07 5.00
CA ALA A 74 0.77 1.94 6.45
C ALA A 74 2.15 2.06 7.13
N GLN A 75 3.17 1.41 6.56
CA GLN A 75 4.53 1.44 7.07
C GLN A 75 5.09 2.85 7.15
N ARG A 76 4.86 3.71 6.15
CA ARG A 76 5.34 5.10 6.20
C ARG A 76 4.75 5.86 7.38
N ILE A 77 3.46 5.66 7.67
CA ILE A 77 2.78 6.29 8.81
C ILE A 77 3.33 5.74 10.13
N SER A 78 3.45 4.42 10.26
CA SER A 78 4.01 3.80 11.47
C SER A 78 5.46 4.23 11.71
N SER A 79 6.27 4.33 10.65
CA SER A 79 7.64 4.82 10.72
C SER A 79 7.71 6.26 11.24
N ILE A 80 6.93 7.19 10.68
CA ILE A 80 6.99 8.59 11.15
C ILE A 80 6.42 8.74 12.57
N ASN A 81 5.44 7.92 12.96
CA ASN A 81 4.92 7.87 14.33
C ASN A 81 5.95 7.32 15.33
N SER A 82 6.81 6.38 14.91
CA SER A 82 7.90 5.92 15.77
C SER A 82 8.95 7.02 15.99
N ILE A 83 9.21 7.83 14.95
CA ILE A 83 10.10 9.00 15.03
C ILE A 83 9.48 10.10 15.89
N SER A 84 8.15 10.27 15.90
CA SER A 84 7.51 11.28 16.76
C SER A 84 7.77 11.03 18.25
N ALA A 85 7.73 9.77 18.70
CA ALA A 85 8.06 9.41 20.08
C ALA A 85 9.55 9.72 20.41
N LEU A 86 10.46 9.54 19.45
CA LEU A 86 11.86 9.94 19.62
C LEU A 86 12.03 11.46 19.67
N CYS A 87 11.28 12.20 18.85
CA CYS A 87 11.23 13.65 18.88
C CYS A 87 10.76 14.17 20.26
N GLU A 88 9.71 13.57 20.85
CA GLU A 88 9.24 13.88 22.20
C GLU A 88 10.31 13.68 23.27
N ALA A 89 11.09 12.59 23.18
CA ALA A 89 12.16 12.29 24.13
C ALA A 89 13.40 13.20 23.97
N THR A 90 13.60 13.81 22.81
CA THR A 90 14.81 14.57 22.46
C THR A 90 14.59 16.08 22.34
N GLY A 91 13.34 16.53 22.27
CA GLY A 91 12.98 17.93 22.02
C GLY A 91 13.01 18.34 20.54
N ALA A 92 13.13 17.39 19.61
CA ALA A 92 13.01 17.67 18.18
C ALA A 92 11.53 17.85 17.76
N ASP A 93 11.29 18.51 16.62
CA ASP A 93 9.96 18.67 16.02
C ASP A 93 9.76 17.63 14.89
N VAL A 94 8.75 16.78 15.02
CA VAL A 94 8.47 15.71 14.04
C VAL A 94 8.05 16.25 12.67
N GLU A 95 7.37 17.41 12.59
CA GLU A 95 6.97 18.03 11.33
C GLU A 95 8.19 18.60 10.60
N GLU A 96 9.17 19.15 11.34
CA GLU A 96 10.45 19.58 10.75
C GLU A 96 11.25 18.39 10.22
N VAL A 97 11.31 17.29 10.98
CA VAL A 97 11.99 16.05 10.56
C VAL A 97 11.30 15.43 9.34
N ALA A 98 9.97 15.32 9.35
CA ALA A 98 9.18 14.81 8.24
C ALA A 98 9.39 15.63 6.97
N ARG A 99 9.40 16.97 7.09
CA ARG A 99 9.67 17.88 5.98
C ARG A 99 11.08 17.65 5.42
N ALA A 100 12.10 17.55 6.26
CA ALA A 100 13.48 17.33 5.83
C ALA A 100 13.65 15.99 5.09
N ILE A 101 13.12 14.91 5.64
CA ILE A 101 13.18 13.57 5.03
C ILE A 101 12.37 13.51 3.73
N GLY A 102 11.19 14.14 3.70
CA GLY A 102 10.30 14.16 2.54
C GLY A 102 10.81 14.97 1.34
N MET A 103 11.86 15.79 1.51
CA MET A 103 12.52 16.48 0.40
C MET A 103 13.38 15.55 -0.46
N ASP A 104 13.80 14.40 0.07
CA ASP A 104 14.45 13.36 -0.74
C ASP A 104 13.42 12.72 -1.68
N GLN A 105 13.59 12.92 -2.99
CA GLN A 105 12.64 12.44 -4.00
C GLN A 105 12.49 10.92 -4.03
N ARG A 106 13.47 10.16 -3.52
CA ARG A 106 13.40 8.70 -3.42
C ARG A 106 12.43 8.27 -2.31
N ILE A 107 12.21 9.14 -1.32
CA ILE A 107 11.26 8.92 -0.22
C ILE A 107 9.92 9.60 -0.55
N GLY A 108 9.95 10.85 -1.01
CA GLY A 108 8.76 11.66 -1.27
C GLY A 108 8.08 12.17 0.01
N ASN A 109 7.22 13.18 -0.14
CA ASN A 109 6.63 13.92 0.97
C ASN A 109 5.22 13.45 1.40
N LYS A 110 4.63 12.47 0.71
CA LYS A 110 3.29 11.94 1.03
C LYS A 110 3.38 10.87 2.14
N PHE A 111 2.29 10.71 2.90
CA PHE A 111 2.18 9.72 3.98
C PHE A 111 3.28 9.83 5.07
N LEU A 112 3.74 11.06 5.35
CA LEU A 112 4.73 11.37 6.39
C LEU A 112 4.17 12.32 7.48
N LYS A 113 2.85 12.34 7.65
CA LYS A 113 2.22 13.14 8.71
C LYS A 113 2.06 12.27 9.95
N ALA A 114 2.69 12.67 11.05
CA ALA A 114 2.55 11.95 12.31
C ALA A 114 1.13 12.07 12.86
N SER A 115 0.64 11.00 13.49
CA SER A 115 -0.69 10.91 14.10
C SER A 115 -0.68 9.93 15.27
N VAL A 116 -1.76 9.91 16.07
CA VAL A 116 -1.96 8.95 17.17
C VAL A 116 -1.97 7.48 16.69
N GLY A 117 -2.12 7.28 15.38
CA GLY A 117 -2.14 6.00 14.66
C GLY A 117 -2.71 6.21 13.26
N PHE A 118 -2.47 5.29 12.33
CA PHE A 118 -3.19 5.33 11.05
C PHE A 118 -4.66 4.94 11.30
N GLY A 119 -5.56 5.91 11.16
CA GLY A 119 -7.00 5.69 11.25
C GLY A 119 -7.55 5.15 9.94
N GLY A 120 -8.28 4.03 10.00
CA GLY A 120 -8.97 3.44 8.86
C GLY A 120 -8.91 1.91 8.90
N SER A 121 -10.07 1.27 8.76
CA SER A 121 -10.22 -0.19 8.78
C SER A 121 -9.43 -0.91 7.68
N CYS A 122 -9.06 -0.20 6.60
CA CYS A 122 -8.42 -0.77 5.42
C CYS A 122 -6.94 -1.13 5.64
N PHE A 123 -6.12 -0.23 6.17
CA PHE A 123 -4.68 -0.48 6.33
C PHE A 123 -4.38 -1.61 7.32
N GLN A 124 -5.04 -1.61 8.47
CA GLN A 124 -4.81 -2.66 9.47
C GLN A 124 -5.25 -4.03 8.94
N LYS A 125 -6.41 -4.10 8.28
CA LYS A 125 -6.91 -5.33 7.68
C LYS A 125 -5.94 -5.90 6.64
N ASP A 126 -5.43 -5.06 5.73
CA ASP A 126 -4.58 -5.54 4.65
C ASP A 126 -3.19 -5.96 5.12
N VAL A 127 -2.62 -5.26 6.11
CA VAL A 127 -1.35 -5.68 6.73
C VAL A 127 -1.55 -7.00 7.49
N LEU A 128 -2.64 -7.16 8.25
CA LEU A 128 -2.93 -8.43 8.95
C LEU A 128 -3.18 -9.59 7.97
N ASN A 129 -3.85 -9.34 6.84
CA ASN A 129 -3.98 -10.33 5.77
C ASN A 129 -2.62 -10.73 5.19
N LEU A 130 -1.70 -9.76 5.00
CA LEU A 130 -0.34 -10.03 4.55
C LEU A 130 0.45 -10.87 5.57
N VAL A 131 0.35 -10.53 6.86
CA VAL A 131 0.97 -11.31 7.96
C VAL A 131 0.45 -12.74 7.94
N TYR A 132 -0.87 -12.92 7.90
CA TYR A 132 -1.50 -14.24 7.85
C TYR A 132 -1.04 -15.05 6.63
N LEU A 133 -0.97 -14.43 5.44
CA LEU A 133 -0.46 -15.07 4.24
C LEU A 133 0.99 -15.54 4.42
N CYS A 134 1.85 -14.71 5.03
CA CYS A 134 3.22 -15.10 5.35
C CYS A 134 3.27 -16.28 6.32
N GLU A 135 2.43 -16.30 7.35
CA GLU A 135 2.36 -17.42 8.31
C GLU A 135 1.95 -18.74 7.65
N VAL A 136 0.90 -18.72 6.82
CA VAL A 136 0.42 -19.89 6.08
C VAL A 136 1.48 -20.44 5.12
N LEU A 137 2.32 -19.57 4.56
CA LEU A 137 3.45 -19.94 3.69
C LEU A 137 4.73 -20.29 4.45
N ASN A 138 4.70 -20.36 5.79
CA ASN A 138 5.86 -20.62 6.67
C ASN A 138 6.98 -19.57 6.56
N LEU A 139 6.63 -18.32 6.22
CA LEU A 139 7.53 -17.17 6.14
C LEU A 139 7.48 -16.34 7.44
N HIS A 140 7.78 -16.99 8.57
CA HIS A 140 7.57 -16.40 9.91
C HIS A 140 8.34 -15.09 10.15
N GLU A 141 9.56 -14.95 9.63
CA GLU A 141 10.32 -13.70 9.78
C GLU A 141 9.71 -12.54 9.00
N VAL A 142 9.10 -12.83 7.84
CA VAL A 142 8.39 -11.82 7.04
C VAL A 142 7.09 -11.43 7.73
N ALA A 143 6.38 -12.39 8.32
CA ALA A 143 5.19 -12.14 9.13
C ALA A 143 5.50 -11.21 10.31
N LYS A 144 6.56 -11.51 11.09
CA LYS A 144 7.00 -10.67 12.22
C LYS A 144 7.35 -9.25 11.79
N TYR A 145 8.01 -9.08 10.65
CA TYR A 145 8.35 -7.76 10.11
C TYR A 145 7.10 -6.91 9.86
N TRP A 146 6.14 -7.45 9.10
CA TRP A 146 4.92 -6.69 8.78
C TRP A 146 4.00 -6.51 9.99
N GLN A 147 4.04 -7.43 10.97
CA GLN A 147 3.30 -7.29 12.23
C GLN A 147 3.72 -6.03 13.00
N GLN A 148 4.99 -5.61 12.94
CA GLN A 148 5.46 -4.38 13.59
C GLN A 148 4.79 -3.12 13.04
N VAL A 149 4.37 -3.13 11.77
CA VAL A 149 3.67 -1.99 11.16
C VAL A 149 2.32 -1.76 11.84
N CYS A 150 1.68 -2.80 12.36
CA CYS A 150 0.38 -2.70 13.05
C CYS A 150 0.45 -2.30 14.52
N ILE A 151 1.65 -2.24 15.13
CA ILE A 151 1.78 -1.96 16.57
C ILE A 151 1.63 -0.46 16.82
N PRO A 152 0.68 -0.02 17.68
CA PRO A 152 0.60 1.37 18.10
C PRO A 152 1.88 1.80 18.80
N SER A 153 2.40 2.98 18.45
CA SER A 153 3.61 3.57 19.04
C SER A 153 3.54 3.73 20.56
N GLY A 154 2.33 3.76 21.16
CA GLY A 154 2.12 3.83 22.61
C GLY A 154 2.37 2.53 23.40
N LEU A 155 2.60 1.39 22.73
CA LEU A 155 2.95 0.13 23.40
C LEU A 155 4.46 -0.05 23.60
N VAL A 156 5.29 0.79 22.97
CA VAL A 156 6.75 0.74 23.12
C VAL A 156 7.22 1.46 24.39
N SER A 157 6.40 2.33 24.97
CA SER A 157 6.71 3.05 26.22
C SER A 157 6.40 2.27 27.51
N SER A 158 5.89 1.04 27.39
CA SER A 158 5.47 0.20 28.53
C SER A 158 6.20 -1.14 28.64
N LEU A 159 7.33 -1.30 27.93
CA LEU A 159 8.31 -2.39 28.09
C LEU A 159 9.69 -1.80 28.40
#